data_AF-A0A959Y1W6-F1
#
_entry.id   AF-A0A959Y1W6-F1
#
_cell.length_a   1.000
_cell.length_b   1.000
_cell.length_c   1.000
_cell.angle_alpha   90.00
_cell.angle_beta   90.00
_cell.angle_gamma   90.00
#
_symmetry.space_group_name_H-M   'P 1'
#
loop_
_entity.id
_entity.type
_entity.pdbx_description
1 polymer ?
#
loop_
_entity_poly.entity_id
_entity_poly.type
_entity_poly.pdbx_seq_one_letter_code
_entity_poly.pdbx_strand_id
1 'polypeptide(L)' 'MATHLVTGGCGFVGRNMVQRLFNTTADRILLVDDLSVGTHPDTWAPWKCDGVDRGITVYGDGRVLFLQADL' A
#
# COMPACT_ATOMS: atom_id res chain seq x y z
N MET A 1 14.82 -5.61 8.32
CA MET A 1 13.60 -5.32 7.54
C MET A 1 12.69 -4.51 8.43
N ALA A 2 12.56 -3.22 8.12
CA ALA A 2 11.62 -2.35 8.82
C ALA A 2 10.22 -2.48 8.20
N THR A 3 9.21 -1.94 8.90
CA THR A 3 7.87 -1.74 8.35
C THR A 3 7.58 -0.25 8.31
N HIS A 4 7.27 0.26 7.12
CA HIS A 4 6.86 1.65 6.92
C HIS A 4 5.34 1.75 6.91
N LEU A 5 4.77 2.56 7.81
CA LEU A 5 3.34 2.91 7.80
C LEU A 5 3.14 4.16 6.95
N VAL A 6 2.24 4.09 5.96
CA VAL A 6 1.87 5.22 5.11
C VAL A 6 0.36 5.44 5.21
N THR A 7 -0.05 6.44 5.98
CA THR A 7 -1.44 6.93 6.03
C THR A 7 -1.73 7.79 4.81
N GLY A 8 -2.94 7.73 4.25
CA GLY A 8 -3.27 8.46 3.02
C GLY A 8 -2.48 7.92 1.81
N GLY A 9 -2.13 6.63 1.85
CA GLY A 9 -1.24 5.96 0.89
C GLY A 9 -1.77 5.92 -0.55
N CYS A 10 -3.06 6.16 -0.77
CA CYS A 10 -3.70 6.16 -2.08
C CYS A 10 -3.84 7.57 -2.68
N GLY A 11 -3.55 8.61 -1.90
CA GLY A 11 -3.49 10.00 -2.37
C GLY A 11 -2.26 10.29 -3.24
N PHE A 12 -2.16 11.52 -3.76
CA PHE A 12 -1.08 11.92 -4.67
C PHE A 12 0.32 11.73 -4.07
N VAL A 13 0.55 12.24 -2.86
CA VAL A 13 1.85 12.11 -2.18
C VAL A 13 2.07 10.68 -1.70
N GLY A 14 1.04 10.06 -1.12
CA GLY A 14 1.09 8.71 -0.58
C GLY A 14 1.55 7.68 -1.61
N ARG A 15 0.89 7.61 -2.77
CA ARG A 15 1.23 6.60 -3.81
C ARG A 15 2.66 6.74 -4.34
N ASN A 16 3.14 7.98 -4.48
CA ASN A 16 4.52 8.25 -4.90
C ASN A 16 5.53 7.81 -3.82
N MET A 17 5.22 8.06 -2.55
CA MET A 17 6.05 7.61 -1.42
C MET A 17 6.10 6.08 -1.36
N VAL A 18 4.96 5.39 -1.49
CA VAL A 18 4.90 3.93 -1.53
C VAL A 18 5.73 3.37 -2.68
N GLN A 19 5.58 3.90 -3.89
CA GLN A 19 6.37 3.48 -5.06
C GLN A 19 7.87 3.69 -4.82
N ARG A 20 8.27 4.82 -4.24
CA ARG A 20 9.67 5.07 -3.87
C ARG A 20 10.19 4.03 -2.89
N LEU A 21 9.48 3.81 -1.78
CA LEU A 21 9.87 2.82 -0.76
C LEU A 21 9.99 1.41 -1.36
N PHE A 22 9.05 1.03 -2.23
CA PHE A 22 9.07 -0.26 -2.91
C PHE A 22 10.32 -0.42 -3.78
N ASN A 23 10.67 0.63 -4.53
CA ASN A 23 11.78 0.58 -5.49
C ASN A 23 13.17 0.76 -4.84
N THR A 24 13.27 1.47 -3.72
CA THR A 24 14.59 1.83 -3.13
C THR A 24 14.96 1.02 -1.89
N THR A 25 14.05 0.19 -1.38
CA THR A 25 14.29 -0.63 -0.17
C THR A 25 13.90 -2.08 -0.42
N ALA A 26 14.11 -2.94 0.57
CA ALA A 26 13.50 -4.27 0.67
C ALA A 26 12.51 -4.36 1.86
N ASP A 27 12.12 -3.21 2.42
CA ASP A 27 11.26 -3.14 3.59
C ASP A 27 9.79 -3.45 3.24
N ARG A 28 9.01 -3.79 4.27
CA ARG A 28 7.57 -3.96 4.17
C ARG A 28 6.87 -2.61 4.25
N ILE A 29 5.79 -2.46 3.49
CA ILE A 29 5.00 -1.22 3.44
C ILE A 29 3.57 -1.54 3.82
N LEU A 30 3.08 -0.92 4.89
CA LEU A 30 1.67 -0.95 5.27
C LEU A 30 1.06 0.40 4.89
N LEU A 31 0.11 0.36 3.95
CA LEU A 31 -0.62 1.54 3.49
C LEU A 31 -2.05 1.48 4.01
N VAL A 32 -2.48 2.57 4.63
CA VAL A 32 -3.81 2.73 5.22
C VAL A 32 -4.46 3.95 4.61
N ASP A 33 -5.65 3.78 4.06
CA ASP A 33 -6.39 4.83 3.36
C ASP A 33 -7.89 4.49 3.36
N ASP A 34 -8.75 5.48 3.53
CA ASP A 34 -10.20 5.31 3.51
C ASP A 34 -10.80 5.38 2.09
N LEU A 35 -9.97 5.77 1.11
CA LEU A 35 -10.33 6.02 -0.29
C LEU A 35 -11.33 7.17 -0.49
N SER A 36 -11.38 8.12 0.44
CA SER A 36 -12.26 9.31 0.32
C SER A 36 -11.90 10.21 -0.87
N VAL A 37 -10.60 10.29 -1.21
CA VAL A 37 -10.07 11.09 -2.33
C VAL A 37 -9.18 10.27 -3.27
N GLY A 38 -8.35 9.39 -2.71
CA GLY A 38 -7.42 8.56 -3.46
C GLY A 38 -8.10 7.44 -4.26
N THR A 39 -7.30 6.71 -5.05
CA THR A 39 -7.77 5.55 -5.82
C THR A 39 -7.17 4.26 -5.27
N HIS A 40 -7.96 3.19 -5.23
CA HIS A 40 -7.54 1.87 -4.75
C HIS A 40 -6.22 1.41 -5.42
N PRO A 41 -5.28 0.74 -4.70
CA PRO A 41 -3.99 0.31 -5.25
C PRO A 41 -4.09 -0.46 -6.57
N ASP A 42 -5.14 -1.25 -6.77
CA ASP A 42 -5.40 -2.00 -8.02
C ASP A 42 -5.43 -1.13 -9.28
N THR A 43 -5.66 0.19 -9.17
CA THR A 43 -5.76 1.07 -10.34
C THR A 43 -4.43 1.70 -10.74
N TRP A 44 -3.38 1.60 -9.92
CA TRP A 44 -2.12 2.30 -10.14
C TRP A 44 -0.86 1.54 -9.73
N ALA A 45 -0.98 0.54 -8.86
CA ALA A 45 0.13 -0.28 -8.43
C ALA A 45 0.49 -1.30 -9.53
N PRO A 46 1.77 -1.44 -9.88
CA PRO A 46 2.21 -2.45 -10.84
C PRO A 46 2.36 -3.85 -10.21
N TRP A 47 2.10 -3.98 -8.91
CA TRP A 47 2.32 -5.22 -8.16
C TRP A 47 1.14 -6.17 -8.35
N LYS A 48 1.44 -7.46 -8.45
CA LYS A 48 0.43 -8.50 -8.42
C LYS A 48 -0.31 -8.47 -7.07
N CYS A 49 -1.64 -8.60 -7.12
CA CYS A 49 -2.46 -8.89 -5.95
C CYS A 49 -2.32 -10.37 -5.59
N ASP A 50 -1.82 -10.65 -4.40
CA ASP A 50 -1.59 -11.99 -3.88
C ASP A 50 -2.82 -12.55 -3.17
N GLY A 51 -3.76 -11.67 -2.81
CA GLY A 51 -5.03 -12.03 -2.19
C GLY A 51 -5.43 -11.07 -1.07
N VAL A 52 -6.39 -11.52 -0.26
CA VAL A 52 -6.88 -10.77 0.91
C VAL A 52 -6.79 -11.69 2.14
N ASP A 53 -6.16 -11.20 3.20
CA ASP A 53 -6.08 -11.88 4.50
C ASP A 53 -6.58 -10.96 5.62
N ARG A 54 -7.57 -11.41 6.39
CA ARG A 54 -8.18 -10.64 7.51
C ARG A 54 -8.56 -9.19 7.16
N GLY A 55 -9.05 -8.96 5.94
CA GLY A 55 -9.44 -7.63 5.45
C GLY A 55 -8.28 -6.76 4.97
N ILE A 56 -7.06 -7.30 4.88
CA ILE A 56 -5.88 -6.64 4.33
C ILE A 56 -5.62 -7.22 2.93
N THR A 57 -5.60 -6.36 1.92
CA THR A 57 -5.19 -6.77 0.57
C THR A 57 -3.67 -6.84 0.50
N VAL A 58 -3.14 -7.92 -0.04
CA VAL A 58 -1.72 -8.24 -0.06
C VAL A 58 -1.19 -8.16 -1.48
N TYR A 59 -0.05 -7.49 -1.67
CA TYR A 59 0.59 -7.33 -2.96
C TYR A 59 2.10 -7.59 -2.91
N GLY A 60 2.65 -7.94 -4.07
CA GLY A 60 4.08 -7.99 -4.32
C GLY A 60 4.80 -8.99 -3.41
N ASP A 61 4.30 -10.23 -3.38
CA ASP A 61 4.79 -11.34 -2.56
C ASP A 61 4.76 -11.01 -1.06
N GLY A 62 3.68 -10.39 -0.59
CA GLY A 62 3.51 -10.06 0.84
C GLY A 62 4.30 -8.85 1.34
N ARG A 63 4.80 -8.03 0.42
CA ARG A 63 5.63 -6.86 0.74
C ARG A 63 4.83 -5.58 0.93
N VAL A 64 3.71 -5.44 0.21
CA VAL A 64 2.82 -4.29 0.33
C VAL A 64 1.47 -4.76 0.86
N LEU A 65 1.03 -4.13 1.94
CA LEU A 65 -0.21 -4.44 2.64
C LEU A 65 -1.14 -3.23 2.56
N PHE A 66 -2.36 -3.45 2.11
CA PHE A 66 -3.40 -2.42 2.06
C PHE A 66 -4.52 -2.72 3.04
N LEU A 67 -4.72 -1.79 3.97
CA LEU A 67 -5.86 -1.76 4.85
C LEU A 67 -6.74 -0.58 4.44
N GLN A 68 -7.94 -0.86 3.96
CA GLN A 68 -8.95 0.17 3.78
C GLN A 68 -9.58 0.49 5.14
N ALA A 69 -9.16 1.58 5.76
CA ALA A 69 -9.65 2.00 7.07
C ALA A 69 -9.48 3.50 7.25
N ASP A 70 -10.35 4.06 8.10
CA ASP A 70 -10.17 5.37 8.71
C ASP A 70 -9.33 5.20 9.99
N LEU A 71 -8.38 6.11 10.23
CA LEU A 71 -7.38 6.02 11.31
C LEU A 71 -7.50 7.17 12.32
#